data_AF-A0A9D5S4V8-F1
#
_entry.id   AF-A0A9D5S4V8-F1
#
_cell.length_a   1.000
_cell.length_b   1.000
_cell.length_c   1.000
_cell.angle_alpha   90.00
_cell.angle_beta   90.00
_cell.angle_gamma   90.00
#
_symmetry.space_group_name_H-M   'P 1'
#
loop_
_entity.id
_entity.type
_entity.pdbx_description
1 polymer ?
#
loop_
_entity_poly.entity_id
_entity_poly.type
_entity_poly.pdbx_seq_one_letter_code
_entity_poly.pdbx_strand_id
1 'polypeptide(L)'
;MVEISKFGYYWLDTWILANVIQLATQDFCIRYLNVTNDPCGRQYDQMTQAARSVPANIAEGSSRHSTSKETEMKLTDVARASLAELANDYLNWLLRQESIPWSVNSADYKAVNNVQMDRPDYKDDVQHLSSIHILAQKHKFDRWLNGNNSQLAANCLLVLCNRLILMIGRQMEHLLETFKVEGGFTEGLTAERLAYRTQQSIQADAPLCPRCGKPMIKRMAKKGIHSGKEFWSCSGYPECNGTLNIK
;
A
#
# COMPACT_ATOMS: atom_id res chain seq x y z
N MET A 1 2.65 23.01 3.99
CA MET A 1 3.34 22.08 3.07
C MET A 1 3.01 20.67 3.53
N VAL A 2 2.50 19.81 2.65
CA VAL A 2 2.30 18.39 2.99
C VAL A 2 3.69 17.79 3.15
N GLU A 3 4.02 17.33 4.36
CA GLU A 3 5.28 16.64 4.63
C GLU A 3 5.27 15.32 3.85
N ILE A 4 6.11 15.25 2.82
CA ILE A 4 6.36 13.99 2.10
C ILE A 4 7.28 13.17 3.00
N SER A 5 6.70 12.34 3.87
CA SER A 5 7.46 11.39 4.68
C SER A 5 8.24 10.44 3.76
N LYS A 6 9.56 10.61 3.71
CA LYS A 6 10.46 9.82 2.86
C LYS A 6 10.63 8.37 3.32
N PHE A 7 10.05 7.98 4.46
CA PHE A 7 10.33 6.69 5.11
C PHE A 7 9.11 6.00 5.74
N GLY A 8 7.87 6.45 5.46
CA GLY A 8 6.67 5.97 6.16
C GLY A 8 6.50 4.43 6.19
N TYR A 9 6.88 3.73 5.13
CA TYR A 9 6.73 2.27 5.05
C TYR A 9 7.60 1.49 6.04
N TYR A 10 8.71 2.05 6.54
CA TYR A 10 9.58 1.38 7.51
C TYR A 10 8.84 1.06 8.82
N TRP A 11 7.82 1.84 9.16
CA TRP A 11 6.98 1.67 10.36
C TRP A 11 5.78 0.75 10.16
N LEU A 12 5.60 0.18 8.97
CA LEU A 12 4.48 -0.73 8.70
C LEU A 12 4.84 -2.15 9.11
N ASP A 13 4.05 -2.73 10.01
CA ASP A 13 4.17 -4.15 10.38
C ASP A 13 4.05 -5.08 9.15
N THR A 14 3.23 -4.68 8.16
CA THR A 14 3.09 -5.40 6.88
C THR A 14 4.38 -5.39 6.07
N TRP A 15 5.12 -4.27 6.06
CA TRP A 15 6.40 -4.17 5.36
C TRP A 15 7.50 -4.94 6.10
N ILE A 16 7.54 -4.89 7.43
CA ILE A 16 8.50 -5.65 8.25
C ILE A 16 8.30 -7.16 8.04
N LEU A 17 7.06 -7.66 8.16
CA LEU A 17 6.76 -9.07 7.96
C LEU A 17 7.00 -9.51 6.50
N ALA A 18 6.74 -8.64 5.51
CA ALA A 18 7.07 -8.91 4.12
C ALA A 18 8.57 -9.15 3.90
N ASN A 19 9.43 -8.34 4.53
CA ASN A 19 10.88 -8.55 4.46
C ASN A 19 11.33 -9.83 5.18
N VAL A 20 10.72 -10.17 6.32
CA VAL A 20 10.96 -11.45 7.01
C VAL A 20 10.65 -12.63 6.07
N ILE A 21 9.49 -12.58 5.41
CA ILE A 21 9.08 -13.60 4.43
C ILE A 21 10.06 -13.64 3.26
N GLN A 22 10.42 -12.49 2.67
CA GLN A 22 11.38 -12.42 1.56
C GLN A 22 12.71 -13.12 1.89
N LEU A 23 13.34 -12.75 3.01
CA LEU A 23 14.62 -13.33 3.42
C LEU A 23 14.49 -14.82 3.71
N ALA A 24 13.42 -15.23 4.39
CA ALA A 24 13.19 -16.63 4.71
C ALA A 24 12.84 -17.48 3.47
N THR A 25 12.18 -16.91 2.46
CA THR A 25 11.97 -17.54 1.15
C THR A 25 13.29 -17.75 0.43
N GLN A 26 14.17 -16.74 0.42
CA GLN A 26 15.50 -16.89 -0.18
C GLN A 26 16.30 -18.01 0.50
N ASP A 27 16.33 -18.04 1.83
CA ASP A 27 16.97 -19.12 2.60
C ASP A 27 16.38 -20.50 2.25
N PHE A 28 15.05 -20.59 2.14
CA PHE A 28 14.34 -21.81 1.78
C PHE A 28 14.74 -22.29 0.38
N CYS A 29 14.69 -21.40 -0.61
CA CYS A 29 15.02 -21.69 -2.00
C CYS A 29 16.49 -22.13 -2.13
N ILE A 30 17.43 -21.42 -1.50
CA ILE A 30 18.86 -21.78 -1.49
C ILE A 30 19.08 -23.17 -0.88
N ARG A 31 18.33 -23.52 0.18
CA ARG A 31 18.56 -24.77 0.92
C ARG A 31 17.91 -25.99 0.27
N TYR A 32 16.72 -25.84 -0.31
CA TYR A 32 15.90 -26.99 -0.71
C TYR A 32 15.65 -27.13 -2.20
N LEU A 33 15.75 -26.05 -2.99
CA LEU A 33 15.70 -26.15 -4.44
C LEU A 33 17.08 -26.44 -4.99
N ASN A 34 17.17 -27.43 -5.87
CA ASN A 34 18.41 -27.88 -6.48
C ASN A 34 18.14 -28.44 -7.87
N VAL A 35 19.23 -28.76 -8.58
CA VAL A 35 19.17 -29.26 -9.96
C VAL A 35 18.36 -30.56 -10.13
N THR A 36 18.10 -31.31 -9.07
CA THR A 36 17.30 -32.54 -9.14
C THR A 36 15.79 -32.25 -9.12
N ASN A 37 15.34 -31.30 -8.30
CA ASN A 37 13.91 -31.00 -8.14
C ASN A 37 13.43 -29.74 -8.88
N ASP A 38 14.36 -28.88 -9.30
CA ASP A 38 14.17 -27.71 -10.16
C ASP A 38 15.35 -27.54 -11.14
N PRO A 39 15.46 -28.42 -12.16
CA PRO A 39 16.63 -28.47 -13.04
C PRO A 39 16.93 -27.17 -13.80
N CYS A 40 15.89 -26.37 -14.06
CA CYS A 40 16.00 -25.11 -14.79
C CYS A 40 15.99 -23.88 -13.86
N GLY A 41 15.91 -24.05 -12.54
CA GLY A 41 15.81 -22.93 -11.59
C GLY A 41 14.52 -22.11 -11.70
N ARG A 42 13.50 -22.64 -12.37
CA ARG A 42 12.28 -21.86 -12.67
C ARG A 42 11.45 -21.66 -11.41
N GLN A 43 11.37 -22.68 -10.56
CA GLN A 43 10.66 -22.57 -9.29
C GLN A 43 11.42 -21.63 -8.34
N TYR A 44 12.75 -21.69 -8.33
CA TYR A 44 13.60 -20.76 -7.57
C TYR A 44 13.31 -19.31 -7.96
N ASP A 45 13.33 -19.00 -9.26
CA ASP A 45 13.10 -17.65 -9.77
C ASP A 45 11.68 -17.16 -9.44
N GLN A 46 10.67 -18.02 -9.64
CA GLN A 46 9.28 -17.67 -9.35
C GLN A 46 9.07 -17.33 -7.87
N MET A 47 9.52 -18.20 -6.96
CA MET A 47 9.34 -17.99 -5.52
C MET A 47 10.10 -16.75 -5.04
N THR A 48 11.36 -16.59 -5.44
CA THR A 48 12.18 -15.45 -4.98
C THR A 48 11.70 -14.12 -5.55
N GLN A 49 11.20 -14.08 -6.79
CA GLN A 49 10.60 -12.87 -7.37
C GLN A 49 9.26 -12.52 -6.74
N ALA A 50 8.39 -13.52 -6.51
CA ALA A 50 7.13 -13.30 -5.81
C ALA A 50 7.38 -12.72 -4.42
N ALA A 51 8.32 -13.29 -3.66
CA ALA A 51 8.66 -12.81 -2.32
C ALA A 51 9.28 -11.40 -2.32
N ARG A 52 10.13 -11.08 -3.31
CA ARG A 52 10.70 -9.73 -3.49
C ARG A 52 9.66 -8.69 -3.88
N SER A 53 8.67 -9.07 -4.69
CA SER A 53 7.60 -8.19 -5.17
C SER A 53 6.78 -7.60 -4.02
N VAL A 54 6.54 -8.36 -2.95
CA VAL A 54 5.67 -7.96 -1.83
C VAL A 54 6.17 -6.69 -1.11
N PRO A 55 7.36 -6.65 -0.48
CA PRO A 55 7.83 -5.44 0.21
C PRO A 55 8.08 -4.27 -0.74
N ALA A 56 8.44 -4.53 -2.01
CA ALA A 56 8.63 -3.50 -3.03
C ALA A 56 7.31 -2.76 -3.32
N ASN A 57 6.24 -3.49 -3.58
CA ASN A 57 4.92 -2.91 -3.86
C ASN A 57 4.32 -2.23 -2.61
N ILE A 58 4.53 -2.75 -1.41
CA ILE A 58 4.13 -2.07 -0.17
C ILE A 58 4.86 -0.72 -0.03
N ALA A 59 6.18 -0.69 -0.24
CA ALA A 59 6.96 0.52 -0.15
C ALA A 59 6.58 1.56 -1.22
N GLU A 60 6.38 1.11 -2.46
CA GLU A 60 5.95 1.98 -3.56
C GLU A 60 4.54 2.54 -3.29
N GLY A 61 3.60 1.69 -2.86
CA GLY A 61 2.24 2.09 -2.52
C GLY A 61 2.21 3.11 -1.39
N SER A 62 2.89 2.82 -0.28
CA SER A 62 2.99 3.73 0.87
C SER A 62 3.60 5.09 0.50
N SER A 63 4.60 5.10 -0.39
CA SER A 63 5.22 6.34 -0.89
C SER A 63 4.26 7.21 -1.70
N ARG A 64 3.14 6.64 -2.18
CA ARG A 64 2.08 7.36 -2.90
C ARG A 64 0.92 7.78 -2.02
N HIS A 65 0.86 7.39 -0.75
CA HIS A 65 -0.28 7.62 0.17
C HIS A 65 -0.85 9.05 0.12
N SER A 66 0.04 10.05 0.22
CA SER A 66 -0.35 11.46 0.25
C SER A 66 -0.71 12.05 -1.12
N THR A 67 -0.46 11.32 -2.21
CA THR A 67 -0.59 11.82 -3.60
C THR A 67 -1.60 11.05 -4.45
N SER A 68 -1.77 9.74 -4.20
CA SER A 68 -2.69 8.87 -4.93
C SER A 68 -3.06 7.65 -4.08
N LYS A 69 -4.20 7.75 -3.38
CA LYS A 69 -4.83 6.62 -2.66
C LYS A 69 -5.16 5.46 -3.61
N GLU A 70 -5.59 5.76 -4.83
CA GLU A 70 -5.88 4.74 -5.85
C GLU A 70 -4.64 3.92 -6.22
N THR A 71 -3.50 4.59 -6.45
CA THR A 71 -2.23 3.91 -6.76
C THR A 71 -1.71 3.13 -5.56
N GLU A 72 -1.80 3.71 -4.35
CA GLU A 72 -1.46 2.99 -3.12
C GLU A 72 -2.26 1.70 -2.99
N MET A 73 -3.58 1.74 -3.19
CA MET A 73 -4.43 0.55 -3.13
C MET A 73 -4.08 -0.48 -4.20
N LYS A 74 -3.84 -0.05 -5.44
CA LYS A 74 -3.47 -0.95 -6.55
C LYS A 74 -2.16 -1.69 -6.26
N LEU A 75 -1.12 -0.98 -5.81
CA LEU A 75 0.17 -1.60 -5.48
C LEU A 75 0.05 -2.51 -4.26
N THR A 76 -0.73 -2.10 -3.26
CA THR A 76 -1.03 -2.93 -2.09
C THR A 76 -1.74 -4.24 -2.50
N ASP A 77 -2.65 -4.19 -3.48
CA ASP A 77 -3.31 -5.38 -4.02
C ASP A 77 -2.34 -6.28 -4.82
N VAL A 78 -1.42 -5.69 -5.59
CA VAL A 78 -0.34 -6.44 -6.27
C VAL A 78 0.53 -7.18 -5.24
N ALA A 79 0.89 -6.53 -4.14
CA ALA A 79 1.63 -7.19 -3.05
C ALA A 79 0.86 -8.39 -2.48
N ARG A 80 -0.46 -8.23 -2.26
CA ARG A 80 -1.34 -9.30 -1.79
C ARG A 80 -1.43 -10.46 -2.79
N ALA A 81 -1.49 -10.17 -4.08
CA ALA A 81 -1.53 -11.18 -5.14
C ALA A 81 -0.21 -11.97 -5.23
N SER A 82 0.94 -11.30 -5.24
CA SER A 82 2.26 -11.98 -5.22
C SER A 82 2.43 -12.86 -3.99
N LEU A 83 1.87 -12.47 -2.85
CA LEU A 83 1.91 -13.27 -1.63
C LEU A 83 1.00 -14.51 -1.69
N ALA A 84 -0.14 -14.42 -2.37
CA ALA A 84 -1.01 -15.56 -2.62
C ALA A 84 -0.38 -16.58 -3.58
N GLU A 85 0.34 -16.10 -4.60
CA GLU A 85 1.16 -16.96 -5.48
C GLU A 85 2.24 -17.69 -4.68
N LEU A 86 3.00 -16.95 -3.87
CA LEU A 86 4.03 -17.53 -3.00
C LEU A 86 3.47 -18.53 -1.98
N ALA A 87 2.30 -18.26 -1.39
CA ALA A 87 1.60 -19.20 -0.52
C ALA A 87 1.26 -20.50 -1.26
N ASN A 88 0.81 -20.39 -2.52
CA ASN A 88 0.51 -21.54 -3.35
C ASN A 88 1.77 -22.35 -3.69
N ASP A 89 2.93 -21.71 -3.86
CA ASP A 89 4.21 -22.42 -4.05
C ASP A 89 4.58 -23.28 -2.83
N TYR A 90 4.39 -22.76 -1.61
CA TYR A 90 4.61 -23.55 -0.38
C TYR A 90 3.60 -24.68 -0.21
N LEU A 91 2.33 -24.44 -0.56
CA LEU A 91 1.31 -25.48 -0.59
C LEU A 91 1.71 -26.61 -1.55
N ASN A 92 2.08 -26.26 -2.78
CA ASN A 92 2.53 -27.22 -3.78
C ASN A 92 3.78 -27.98 -3.36
N TRP A 93 4.73 -27.30 -2.69
CA TRP A 93 5.91 -27.96 -2.13
C TRP A 93 5.54 -29.07 -1.15
N LEU A 94 4.61 -28.79 -0.21
CA LEU A 94 4.14 -29.78 0.76
C LEU A 94 3.44 -30.95 0.07
N LEU A 95 2.51 -30.66 -0.84
CA LEU A 95 1.71 -31.68 -1.51
C LEU A 95 2.56 -32.59 -2.42
N ARG A 96 3.60 -32.06 -3.07
CA ARG A 96 4.55 -32.86 -3.87
C ARG A 96 5.34 -33.87 -3.03
N GLN A 97 5.42 -33.67 -1.72
CA GLN A 97 6.04 -34.59 -0.77
C GLN A 97 5.01 -35.46 -0.03
N GLU A 98 3.76 -35.52 -0.50
CA GLU A 98 2.64 -36.20 0.17
C GLU A 98 2.39 -35.69 1.61
N SER A 99 2.82 -34.46 1.90
CA SER A 99 2.53 -33.76 3.15
C SER A 99 1.39 -32.77 2.95
N ILE A 100 0.60 -32.55 4.01
CA ILE A 100 -0.46 -31.55 4.03
C ILE A 100 -0.05 -30.34 4.88
N PRO A 101 -0.62 -29.15 4.62
CA PRO A 101 -0.45 -28.00 5.49
C PRO A 101 -0.91 -28.29 6.92
N TRP A 102 -0.28 -27.62 7.89
CA TRP A 102 -0.75 -27.64 9.26
C TRP A 102 -2.20 -27.15 9.35
N SER A 103 -3.01 -27.93 10.06
CA SER A 103 -4.33 -27.46 10.51
C SER A 103 -4.17 -26.19 11.35
N VAL A 104 -5.11 -25.26 11.22
CA VAL A 104 -5.22 -24.08 12.10
C VAL A 104 -5.31 -24.44 13.59
N ASN A 105 -5.66 -25.69 13.89
CA ASN A 105 -5.76 -26.20 15.24
C ASN A 105 -4.45 -26.77 15.80
N SER A 106 -3.43 -26.99 14.96
CA SER A 106 -2.16 -27.58 15.38
C SER A 106 -1.36 -26.65 16.30
N ALA A 107 -0.49 -27.25 17.12
CA ALA A 107 0.35 -26.50 18.05
C ALA A 107 1.33 -25.58 17.31
N ASP A 108 2.00 -26.07 16.26
CA ASP A 108 2.96 -25.27 15.49
C ASP A 108 2.28 -24.14 14.69
N TYR A 109 1.10 -24.39 14.09
CA TYR A 109 0.35 -23.32 13.42
C TYR A 109 0.04 -22.18 14.38
N LYS A 110 -0.52 -22.51 15.55
CA LYS A 110 -0.86 -21.52 16.58
C LYS A 110 0.37 -20.81 17.10
N ALA A 111 1.48 -21.53 17.32
CA ALA A 111 2.72 -20.94 17.80
C ALA A 111 3.30 -19.93 16.81
N VAL A 112 3.39 -20.28 15.52
CA VAL A 112 3.85 -19.34 14.46
C VAL A 112 2.90 -18.16 14.32
N ASN A 113 1.59 -18.41 14.28
CA ASN A 113 0.58 -17.36 14.10
C ASN A 113 0.54 -16.37 15.27
N ASN A 114 0.86 -16.83 16.48
CA ASN A 114 0.85 -16.00 17.69
C ASN A 114 2.15 -15.25 17.96
N VAL A 115 3.23 -15.48 17.18
CA VAL A 115 4.48 -14.71 17.33
C VAL A 115 4.19 -13.23 17.11
N GLN A 116 4.41 -12.43 18.14
CA GLN A 116 4.26 -10.97 18.08
C GLN A 116 5.50 -10.34 17.46
N MET A 117 5.29 -9.42 16.52
CA MET A 117 6.36 -8.58 15.99
C MET A 117 6.62 -7.44 16.98
N ASP A 118 7.90 -7.09 17.17
CA ASP A 118 8.24 -5.95 18.01
C ASP A 118 7.86 -4.67 17.27
N ARG A 119 7.51 -3.62 18.01
CA ARG A 119 7.19 -2.34 17.38
C ARG A 119 8.45 -1.69 16.80
N PRO A 120 8.35 -1.03 15.65
CA PRO A 120 9.45 -0.29 15.06
C PRO A 120 9.79 0.95 15.91
N ASP A 121 11.08 1.09 16.25
CA ASP A 121 11.67 2.30 16.84
C ASP A 121 13.04 2.54 16.21
N TYR A 122 13.12 3.52 15.31
CA TYR A 122 14.32 3.76 14.51
C TYR A 122 14.96 5.13 14.72
N LYS A 123 14.35 6.01 15.53
CA LYS A 123 14.87 7.35 15.80
C LYS A 123 15.31 8.06 14.52
N ASP A 124 16.58 8.47 14.44
CA ASP A 124 17.16 9.21 13.31
C ASP A 124 17.91 8.33 12.30
N ASP A 125 18.15 7.04 12.61
CA ASP A 125 18.90 6.10 11.75
C ASP A 125 18.00 4.99 11.21
N VAL A 126 17.03 5.41 10.39
CA VAL A 126 15.90 4.59 9.95
C VAL A 126 16.36 3.31 9.27
N GLN A 127 17.20 3.41 8.24
CA GLN A 127 17.57 2.28 7.39
C GLN A 127 18.44 1.26 8.13
N HIS A 128 19.39 1.71 8.95
CA HIS A 128 20.24 0.82 9.72
C HIS A 128 19.43 0.08 10.79
N LEU A 129 18.66 0.81 11.60
CA LEU A 129 17.90 0.23 12.70
C LEU A 129 16.75 -0.63 12.21
N SER A 130 16.11 -0.29 11.09
CA SER A 130 15.11 -1.17 10.47
C SER A 130 15.72 -2.48 9.98
N SER A 131 16.95 -2.45 9.46
CA SER A 131 17.63 -3.67 8.99
C SER A 131 17.93 -4.61 10.16
N ILE A 132 18.44 -4.07 11.27
CA ILE A 132 18.65 -4.83 12.52
C ILE A 132 17.31 -5.38 13.02
N HIS A 133 16.27 -4.55 13.01
CA HIS A 133 14.95 -4.93 13.46
C HIS A 133 14.34 -6.08 12.65
N ILE A 134 14.40 -6.02 11.31
CA ILE A 134 13.93 -7.09 10.41
C ILE A 134 14.66 -8.40 10.70
N LEU A 135 15.99 -8.37 10.85
CA LEU A 135 16.76 -9.57 11.18
C LEU A 135 16.33 -10.14 12.54
N ALA A 136 16.17 -9.29 13.56
CA ALA A 136 15.67 -9.72 14.87
C ALA A 136 14.26 -10.33 14.78
N GLN A 137 13.36 -9.76 13.98
CA GLN A 137 12.02 -10.32 13.75
C GLN A 137 12.08 -11.66 13.03
N LYS A 138 12.96 -11.84 12.04
CA LYS A 138 13.17 -13.13 11.37
C LYS A 138 13.64 -14.21 12.34
N HIS A 139 14.55 -13.86 13.25
CA HIS A 139 15.11 -14.80 14.23
C HIS A 139 14.05 -15.38 15.19
N LYS A 140 12.91 -14.71 15.39
CA LYS A 140 11.78 -15.26 16.16
C LYS A 140 11.20 -16.54 15.57
N PHE A 141 11.46 -16.81 14.29
CA PHE A 141 10.98 -18.00 13.58
C PHE A 141 12.05 -19.07 13.36
N ASP A 142 13.26 -18.89 13.90
CA ASP A 142 14.41 -19.77 13.68
C ASP A 142 14.12 -21.23 14.02
N ARG A 143 13.30 -21.48 15.05
CA ARG A 143 12.83 -22.82 15.44
C ARG A 143 12.24 -23.60 14.26
N TRP A 144 11.50 -22.93 13.37
CA TRP A 144 10.85 -23.56 12.22
C TRP A 144 11.65 -23.38 10.92
N LEU A 145 12.43 -22.30 10.80
CA LEU A 145 13.11 -21.93 9.55
C LEU A 145 14.54 -22.46 9.42
N ASN A 146 15.30 -22.64 10.51
CA ASN A 146 16.75 -22.91 10.42
C ASN A 146 17.13 -24.40 10.48
N GLY A 147 16.15 -25.31 10.56
CA GLY A 147 16.39 -26.75 10.54
C GLY A 147 16.59 -27.34 9.14
N ASN A 148 16.92 -28.63 9.07
CA ASN A 148 16.99 -29.40 7.82
C ASN A 148 15.64 -30.07 7.46
N ASN A 149 14.52 -29.44 7.82
CA ASN A 149 13.19 -29.96 7.54
C ASN A 149 12.41 -29.00 6.64
N SER A 150 12.37 -29.33 5.34
CA SER A 150 11.69 -28.51 4.34
C SER A 150 10.17 -28.40 4.58
N GLN A 151 9.54 -29.43 5.15
CA GLN A 151 8.10 -29.41 5.45
C GLN A 151 7.80 -28.47 6.62
N LEU A 152 8.64 -28.46 7.64
CA LEU A 152 8.55 -27.54 8.78
C LEU A 152 8.69 -26.08 8.32
N ALA A 153 9.70 -25.80 7.49
CA ALA A 153 9.95 -24.47 6.95
C ALA A 153 8.82 -24.01 6.00
N ALA A 154 8.39 -24.86 5.07
CA ALA A 154 7.31 -24.54 4.13
C ALA A 154 5.98 -24.28 4.85
N ASN A 155 5.65 -25.05 5.88
CA ASN A 155 4.48 -24.79 6.71
C ASN A 155 4.56 -23.45 7.44
N CYS A 156 5.70 -23.14 8.07
CA CYS A 156 5.91 -21.85 8.72
C CYS A 156 5.72 -20.70 7.72
N LEU A 157 6.35 -20.76 6.55
CA LEU A 157 6.27 -19.73 5.52
C LEU A 157 4.84 -19.58 4.96
N LEU A 158 4.12 -20.68 4.77
CA LEU A 158 2.71 -20.66 4.37
C LEU A 158 1.83 -19.94 5.42
N VAL A 159 2.04 -20.19 6.71
CA VAL A 159 1.34 -19.48 7.79
C VAL A 159 1.65 -17.98 7.76
N LEU A 160 2.92 -17.61 7.60
CA LEU A 160 3.33 -16.20 7.51
C LEU A 160 2.75 -15.49 6.29
N CYS A 161 2.72 -16.15 5.13
CA CYS A 161 2.08 -15.61 3.93
C CYS A 161 0.60 -15.35 4.18
N ASN A 162 -0.14 -16.34 4.69
CA ASN A 162 -1.57 -16.19 4.98
C ASN A 162 -1.85 -15.09 6.02
N ARG A 163 -1.01 -14.99 7.06
CA ARG A 163 -1.10 -13.91 8.06
C ARG A 163 -0.92 -12.54 7.41
N LEU A 164 0.10 -12.37 6.57
CA LEU A 164 0.35 -11.10 5.91
C LEU A 164 -0.74 -10.76 4.87
N ILE A 165 -1.30 -11.75 4.16
CA ILE A 165 -2.47 -11.54 3.27
C ILE A 165 -3.63 -10.92 4.07
N LEU A 166 -3.93 -11.43 5.27
CA LEU A 166 -4.99 -10.92 6.12
C LEU A 166 -4.68 -9.51 6.65
N MET A 167 -3.43 -9.23 7.02
CA MET A 167 -3.00 -7.90 7.46
C MET A 167 -3.16 -6.87 6.35
N ILE A 168 -2.71 -7.20 5.12
CA ILE A 168 -2.85 -6.34 3.95
C ILE A 168 -4.32 -6.12 3.60
N GLY A 169 -5.16 -7.17 3.65
CA GLY A 169 -6.59 -7.05 3.42
C GLY A 169 -7.27 -6.03 4.35
N ARG A 170 -6.99 -6.11 5.65
CA ARG A 170 -7.50 -5.14 6.64
C ARG A 170 -6.97 -3.72 6.41
N GLN A 171 -5.70 -3.59 6.02
CA GLN A 171 -5.12 -2.28 5.67
C GLN A 171 -5.85 -1.66 4.46
N MET A 172 -6.15 -2.46 3.43
CA MET A 172 -6.90 -2.00 2.26
C MET A 172 -8.34 -1.59 2.59
N GLU A 173 -9.04 -2.37 3.43
CA GLU A 173 -10.38 -2.00 3.92
C GLU A 173 -10.35 -0.65 4.64
N HIS A 174 -9.35 -0.42 5.50
CA HIS A 174 -9.18 0.85 6.18
C HIS A 174 -8.89 2.01 5.21
N LEU A 175 -7.98 1.80 4.23
CA LEU A 175 -7.69 2.80 3.20
C LEU A 175 -8.94 3.17 2.38
N LEU A 176 -9.77 2.18 2.07
CA LEU A 176 -11.05 2.36 1.37
C LEU A 176 -12.04 3.20 2.19
N GLU A 177 -12.19 2.91 3.48
CA GLU A 177 -13.08 3.69 4.35
C GLU A 177 -12.61 5.14 4.50
N THR A 178 -11.31 5.36 4.68
CA THR A 178 -10.74 6.71 4.74
C THR A 178 -10.95 7.46 3.42
N PHE A 179 -10.76 6.79 2.28
CA PHE A 179 -11.00 7.39 0.96
C PHE A 179 -12.47 7.80 0.75
N LYS A 180 -13.43 7.01 1.24
CA LYS A 180 -14.87 7.36 1.18
C LYS A 180 -15.20 8.65 1.94
N VAL A 181 -14.47 8.95 3.02
CA VAL A 181 -14.72 10.12 3.87
C VAL A 181 -13.92 11.35 3.41
N GLU A 182 -12.65 11.18 3.09
CA GLU A 182 -11.73 12.31 2.78
C GLU A 182 -11.77 12.72 1.30
N GLY A 183 -12.21 11.83 0.40
CA GLY A 183 -12.19 12.06 -1.04
C GLY A 183 -10.80 11.91 -1.66
N GLY A 184 -10.70 12.21 -2.95
CA GLY A 184 -9.46 12.07 -3.72
C GLY A 184 -8.52 13.26 -3.60
N PHE A 185 -7.21 13.03 -3.79
CA PHE A 185 -6.21 14.10 -3.81
C PHE A 185 -6.52 15.19 -4.86
N THR A 186 -6.98 14.78 -6.06
CA THR A 186 -7.40 15.72 -7.13
C THR A 186 -8.61 16.57 -6.72
N GLU A 187 -9.55 15.99 -5.96
CA GLU A 187 -10.71 16.70 -5.43
C GLU A 187 -10.26 17.74 -4.41
N GLY A 188 -9.37 17.35 -3.49
CA GLY A 188 -8.73 18.27 -2.53
C GLY A 188 -7.98 19.43 -3.20
N LEU A 189 -7.14 19.16 -4.21
CA LEU A 189 -6.45 20.22 -4.97
C LEU A 189 -7.43 21.14 -5.70
N THR A 190 -8.54 20.60 -6.19
CA THR A 190 -9.58 21.39 -6.86
C THR A 190 -10.30 22.29 -5.87
N ALA A 191 -10.62 21.77 -4.68
CA ALA A 191 -11.20 22.53 -3.58
C ALA A 191 -10.26 23.65 -3.10
N GLU A 192 -8.98 23.36 -2.88
CA GLU A 192 -7.98 24.35 -2.46
C GLU A 192 -7.81 25.46 -3.50
N ARG A 193 -7.73 25.09 -4.79
CA ARG A 193 -7.67 26.06 -5.90
C ARG A 193 -8.92 26.95 -5.93
N LEU A 194 -10.09 26.39 -5.66
CA LEU A 194 -11.34 27.15 -5.63
C LEU A 194 -11.40 28.09 -4.43
N ALA A 195 -10.96 27.64 -3.25
CA ALA A 195 -10.86 28.46 -2.05
C ALA A 195 -9.92 29.65 -2.26
N TYR A 196 -8.72 29.42 -2.79
CA TYR A 196 -7.75 30.46 -3.12
C TYR A 196 -8.32 31.49 -4.11
N ARG A 197 -9.00 31.04 -5.16
CA ARG A 197 -9.65 31.92 -6.15
C ARG A 197 -10.80 32.73 -5.54
N THR A 198 -11.56 32.11 -4.65
CA THR A 198 -12.63 32.80 -3.91
C THR A 198 -12.03 33.91 -3.04
N GLN A 199 -10.95 33.61 -2.32
CA GLN A 199 -10.26 34.59 -1.48
C GLN A 199 -9.66 35.75 -2.29
N GLN A 200 -9.02 35.48 -3.43
CA GLN A 200 -8.58 36.53 -4.35
C GLN A 200 -9.75 37.39 -4.85
N SER A 201 -10.88 36.76 -5.16
CA SER A 201 -12.06 37.50 -5.64
C SER A 201 -12.63 38.40 -4.56
N ILE A 202 -12.66 37.95 -3.30
CA ILE A 202 -13.07 38.78 -2.15
C ILE A 202 -12.10 39.97 -1.97
N GLN A 203 -10.79 39.73 -2.04
CA GLN A 203 -9.79 40.79 -1.92
C GLN A 203 -9.86 41.81 -3.07
N ALA A 204 -10.28 41.39 -4.25
CA ALA A 204 -10.45 42.23 -5.43
C ALA A 204 -11.85 42.87 -5.53
N ASP A 205 -12.65 42.84 -4.46
CA ASP A 205 -14.01 43.38 -4.38
C ASP A 205 -14.92 42.87 -5.51
N ALA A 206 -14.84 41.57 -5.80
CA ALA A 206 -15.64 40.92 -6.83
C ALA A 206 -17.15 40.99 -6.50
N PRO A 207 -18.01 41.11 -7.52
CA PRO A 207 -19.45 41.21 -7.31
C PRO A 207 -20.02 39.96 -6.63
N LEU A 208 -21.11 40.16 -5.89
CA LEU A 208 -21.87 39.07 -5.29
C LEU A 208 -22.78 38.40 -6.32
N CYS A 209 -22.95 37.09 -6.20
CA CYS A 209 -23.81 36.31 -7.07
C CYS A 209 -25.28 36.75 -6.91
N PRO A 210 -26.00 37.10 -7.99
CA PRO A 210 -27.39 37.55 -7.91
C PRO A 210 -28.38 36.46 -7.47
N ARG A 211 -27.95 35.18 -7.47
CA ARG A 211 -28.79 34.04 -7.08
C ARG A 211 -28.63 33.63 -5.61
N CYS A 212 -27.45 33.76 -5.03
CA CYS A 212 -27.17 33.25 -3.69
C CYS A 212 -26.32 34.17 -2.81
N GLY A 213 -25.88 35.32 -3.31
CA GLY A 213 -25.07 36.28 -2.56
C GLY A 213 -23.61 35.89 -2.32
N LYS A 214 -23.17 34.69 -2.73
CA LYS A 214 -21.75 34.29 -2.60
C LYS A 214 -20.84 35.11 -3.54
N PRO A 215 -19.55 35.34 -3.19
CA PRO A 215 -18.59 36.01 -4.07
C PRO A 215 -18.47 35.32 -5.43
N MET A 216 -18.26 36.09 -6.49
CA MET A 216 -18.07 35.54 -7.84
C MET A 216 -16.60 35.44 -8.21
N ILE A 217 -16.26 34.37 -8.95
CA ILE A 217 -14.92 34.10 -9.45
C ILE A 217 -14.89 34.37 -10.96
N LYS A 218 -13.88 35.10 -11.42
CA LYS A 218 -13.65 35.35 -12.84
C LYS A 218 -13.23 34.06 -13.55
N ARG A 219 -13.92 33.71 -14.64
CA ARG A 219 -13.60 32.54 -15.49
C ARG A 219 -13.60 32.95 -16.96
N MET A 220 -12.85 32.23 -17.77
CA MET A 220 -12.83 32.39 -19.22
C MET A 220 -13.66 31.29 -19.88
N ALA A 221 -14.54 31.66 -20.80
CA ALA A 221 -15.28 30.71 -21.60
C ALA A 221 -14.32 29.97 -22.53
N LYS A 222 -14.31 28.63 -22.45
CA LYS A 222 -13.38 27.77 -23.22
C LYS A 222 -13.95 27.28 -24.56
N LYS A 223 -15.27 27.36 -24.76
CA LYS A 223 -15.97 26.79 -25.91
C LYS A 223 -17.17 27.66 -26.30
N GLY A 224 -17.59 27.58 -27.57
CA GLY A 224 -18.75 28.28 -28.11
C GLY A 224 -18.45 29.69 -28.65
N ILE A 225 -19.51 30.42 -29.04
CA ILE A 225 -19.45 31.78 -29.61
C ILE A 225 -18.75 32.79 -28.68
N HIS A 226 -18.76 32.54 -27.38
CA HIS A 226 -18.13 33.40 -26.38
C HIS A 226 -16.73 32.93 -25.96
N SER A 227 -16.15 31.95 -26.66
CA SER A 227 -14.81 31.44 -26.35
C SER A 227 -13.77 32.57 -26.27
N GLY A 228 -12.93 32.54 -25.25
CA GLY A 228 -11.93 33.57 -24.97
C GLY A 228 -12.46 34.79 -24.19
N LYS A 229 -13.78 34.96 -24.03
CA LYS A 229 -14.34 36.04 -23.21
C LYS A 229 -14.37 35.66 -21.73
N GLU A 230 -14.07 36.63 -20.88
CA GLU A 230 -14.19 36.49 -19.43
C GLU A 230 -15.62 36.75 -18.95
N PHE A 231 -16.02 36.07 -17.88
CA PHE A 231 -17.29 36.30 -17.18
C PHE A 231 -17.13 35.96 -15.69
N TRP A 232 -18.03 36.49 -14.87
CA TRP A 232 -18.13 36.13 -13.46
C TRP A 232 -18.98 34.87 -13.31
N SER A 233 -18.50 33.91 -12.54
CA SER A 233 -19.20 32.68 -12.18
C SER A 233 -19.28 32.55 -10.66
N CYS A 234 -20.43 32.13 -10.13
CA CYS A 234 -20.59 31.92 -8.69
C CYS A 234 -19.50 30.98 -8.13
N SER A 235 -18.89 31.35 -7.00
CA SER A 235 -17.94 30.49 -6.26
C SER A 235 -18.57 29.17 -5.80
N GLY A 236 -19.88 29.15 -5.54
CA GLY A 236 -20.63 27.97 -5.14
C GLY A 236 -21.14 27.12 -6.32
N TYR A 237 -20.47 27.11 -7.47
CA TYR A 237 -20.75 26.15 -8.53
C TYR A 237 -20.16 24.78 -8.16
N PRO A 238 -20.87 23.65 -8.37
CA PRO A 238 -22.07 23.50 -9.21
C PRO A 238 -23.43 23.75 -8.53
N GLU A 239 -23.48 23.92 -7.20
CA GLU A 239 -24.73 24.09 -6.44
C GLU A 239 -25.47 25.37 -6.82
N CYS A 240 -24.74 26.38 -7.31
CA CYS A 240 -25.26 27.61 -7.87
C CYS A 240 -24.55 27.94 -9.19
N ASN A 241 -25.33 27.98 -10.27
CA ASN A 241 -24.89 28.31 -11.63
C ASN A 241 -25.09 29.79 -12.00
N GLY A 242 -25.11 30.70 -11.01
CA GLY A 242 -25.20 32.14 -11.26
C GLY A 242 -23.99 32.67 -12.04
N THR A 243 -24.24 33.48 -13.06
CA THR A 243 -23.21 34.12 -13.89
C THR A 243 -23.52 35.61 -14.10
N LEU A 244 -22.48 36.41 -14.32
CA LEU A 244 -22.59 37.82 -14.72
C LEU A 244 -21.56 38.09 -15.81
N ASN A 245 -21.91 38.92 -16.79
CA ASN A 245 -20.95 39.36 -17.80
C ASN A 245 -20.01 40.40 -17.20
N ILE A 246 -18.75 40.38 -17.63
CA ILE A 246 -17.82 41.47 -17.37
C ILE A 246 -18.08 42.54 -18.44
N LYS A 247 -18.35 43.77 -17.99
CA LYS A 247 -18.57 44.92 -18.87
C LYS A 247 -17.27 45.39 -19.49
#